data_AF-A0AAN4Q2W7-F1
#
_entry.id   AF-A0AAN4Q2W7-F1
#
_cell.length_a   1.000
_cell.length_b   1.000
_cell.length_c   1.000
_cell.angle_alpha   90.00
_cell.angle_beta   90.00
_cell.angle_gamma   90.00
#
_symmetry.space_group_name_H-M   'P 1'
#
loop_
_entity.id
_entity.type
_entity.pdbx_description
1 polymer ?
#
loop_
_entity_poly.entity_id
_entity_poly.type
_entity_poly.pdbx_seq_one_letter_code
_entity_poly.pdbx_strand_id
1 'polypeptide(L)'
;MARDAAHMAYWLVEELAMTQARCELPYATYAYPYGAKCPIILSDVPRLADLYEQAWSHEARVIEEEREEAAEHLRREQSKAYAINCIERNDWKALDLPSPEHLSTELYAGRPMRVDGHFLDYEDGIVWMDNPYGVEGCLGEEPTIHLCRQFLSRIAKGGIYGPEP
;
A
#
# COMPACT_ATOMS: atom_id res chain seq x y z
N MET A 1 8.00 34.14 -33.64
CA MET A 1 9.31 34.54 -33.07
C MET A 1 9.21 34.87 -31.57
N ALA A 2 8.64 36.00 -31.15
CA ALA A 2 8.59 36.34 -29.71
C ALA A 2 7.69 35.41 -28.86
N ARG A 3 6.56 34.96 -29.42
CA ARG A 3 5.64 34.02 -28.76
C ARG A 3 6.27 32.64 -28.56
N ASP A 4 7.03 32.17 -29.55
CA ASP A 4 7.70 30.86 -29.50
C ASP A 4 8.85 30.87 -28.49
N ALA A 5 9.61 31.98 -28.42
CA ALA A 5 10.66 32.16 -27.42
C ALA A 5 10.11 32.21 -25.98
N ALA A 6 8.96 32.87 -25.76
CA ALA A 6 8.32 32.89 -24.44
C ALA A 6 7.82 31.50 -24.01
N HIS A 7 7.26 30.73 -24.95
CA HIS A 7 6.80 29.37 -24.68
C HIS A 7 7.97 28.44 -24.30
N MET A 8 9.09 28.54 -25.01
CA MET A 8 10.31 27.81 -24.68
C MET A 8 10.86 28.18 -23.31
N ALA A 9 10.83 29.46 -22.95
CA ALA A 9 11.28 29.91 -21.63
C ALA A 9 10.43 29.34 -20.50
N TYR A 10 9.10 29.28 -20.66
CA TYR A 10 8.22 28.66 -19.67
C TYR A 10 8.50 27.18 -19.50
N TRP A 11 8.59 26.45 -20.62
CA TRP A 11 8.88 25.02 -20.59
C TRP A 11 10.22 24.70 -19.91
N LEU A 12 11.27 25.46 -20.21
CA LEU A 12 12.59 25.27 -19.58
C LEU A 12 12.58 25.51 -18.07
N VAL A 13 11.77 26.48 -17.60
CA VAL A 13 11.66 26.77 -16.18
C VAL A 13 10.92 25.65 -15.44
N GLU A 14 9.85 25.12 -16.03
CA GLU A 14 9.14 23.96 -15.49
C GLU A 14 10.05 22.72 -15.43
N GLU A 15 10.75 22.41 -16.53
CA GLU A 15 11.68 21.28 -16.59
C GLU A 15 12.81 21.40 -15.56
N LEU A 16 13.36 22.61 -15.39
CA LEU A 16 14.37 22.89 -14.37
C LEU A 16 13.81 22.65 -12.97
N ALA A 17 12.63 23.19 -12.66
CA ALA A 17 11.99 23.03 -11.36
C ALA A 17 11.76 21.54 -11.02
N MET A 18 11.20 20.77 -11.96
CA MET A 18 10.97 19.34 -11.78
C MET A 18 12.28 18.57 -11.59
N THR A 19 13.29 18.84 -12.42
CA THR A 19 14.61 18.19 -12.32
C THR A 19 15.27 18.47 -10.97
N GLN A 20 15.15 19.70 -10.47
CA GLN A 20 15.72 20.07 -9.18
C GLN A 20 14.97 19.43 -8.01
N ALA A 21 13.63 19.33 -8.08
CA ALA A 21 12.83 18.62 -7.08
C ALA A 21 13.21 17.14 -6.97
N ARG A 22 13.49 16.48 -8.10
CA ARG A 22 13.94 15.07 -8.15
C ARG A 22 15.43 14.87 -7.83
N CYS A 23 16.19 15.94 -7.62
CA CYS A 23 17.63 15.83 -7.40
C CYS A 23 17.93 15.43 -5.95
N GLU A 24 18.38 14.19 -5.76
CA GLU A 24 18.85 13.70 -4.47
C GLU A 24 20.33 14.04 -4.28
N LEU A 25 20.61 15.25 -3.76
CA LEU A 25 21.98 15.61 -3.38
C LEU A 25 22.32 15.00 -2.01
N PRO A 26 23.45 14.29 -1.86
CA PRO A 26 23.84 13.63 -0.61
C PRO A 26 24.10 14.59 0.57
N TYR A 27 24.15 15.89 0.34
CA TYR A 27 24.31 16.94 1.35
C TYR A 27 23.07 17.85 1.51
N ALA A 28 21.98 17.57 0.80
CA ALA A 28 20.70 18.21 1.06
C ALA A 28 20.15 17.64 2.37
N THR A 29 20.55 18.23 3.50
CA THR A 29 19.91 17.97 4.79
C THR A 29 18.41 18.23 4.65
N TYR A 30 17.57 17.37 5.25
CA TYR A 30 16.09 17.43 5.27
C TYR A 30 15.47 18.82 5.52
N ALA A 31 16.24 19.79 6.03
CA ALA A 31 15.78 21.16 6.26
C ALA A 31 15.51 21.97 4.98
N TYR A 32 16.20 21.71 3.87
CA TYR A 32 15.98 22.41 2.60
C TYR A 32 16.32 21.51 1.39
N PRO A 33 15.29 20.94 0.73
CA PRO A 33 15.47 20.23 -0.53
C PRO A 33 16.12 21.12 -1.59
N TYR A 34 16.89 20.51 -2.50
CA TYR A 34 17.50 21.27 -3.59
C TYR A 34 16.42 21.87 -4.50
N GLY A 35 16.61 23.14 -4.90
CA GLY A 35 15.62 23.87 -5.69
C GLY A 35 14.38 24.34 -4.91
N ALA A 36 14.26 24.07 -3.60
CA ALA A 36 13.10 24.54 -2.83
C ALA A 36 12.92 26.07 -2.79
N LYS A 37 13.95 26.82 -3.18
CA LYS A 37 13.88 28.27 -3.37
C LYS A 37 14.06 28.60 -4.85
N CYS A 38 13.26 29.54 -5.34
CA CYS A 38 13.41 30.07 -6.70
C CYS A 38 14.85 30.54 -6.95
N PRO A 39 15.50 30.09 -8.03
CA PRO A 39 16.81 30.58 -8.44
C PRO A 39 16.81 32.10 -8.64
N ILE A 40 17.89 32.77 -8.23
CA ILE A 40 18.04 34.23 -8.34
C ILE A 40 17.90 34.70 -9.80
N ILE A 41 18.34 33.88 -10.77
CA ILE A 41 18.25 34.19 -12.20
C ILE A 41 16.80 34.26 -12.73
N LEU A 42 15.82 33.74 -11.98
CA LEU A 42 14.40 33.81 -12.33
C LEU A 42 13.65 34.86 -11.48
N SER A 43 14.29 35.38 -10.43
CA SER A 43 13.65 36.25 -9.42
C SER A 43 13.30 37.64 -9.93
N ASP A 44 13.95 38.09 -11.01
CA ASP A 44 13.73 39.39 -11.66
C ASP A 44 12.52 39.40 -12.59
N VAL A 45 12.01 38.22 -12.97
CA VAL A 45 10.81 38.05 -13.80
C VAL A 45 9.74 37.32 -12.98
N PRO A 46 8.79 38.04 -12.34
CA PRO A 46 7.82 37.46 -11.40
C PRO A 46 7.07 36.25 -11.96
N ARG A 47 6.68 36.31 -13.24
CA ARG A 47 5.98 35.20 -13.91
C ARG A 47 6.82 33.92 -14.02
N LEU A 48 8.13 34.04 -14.21
CA LEU A 48 9.02 32.87 -14.26
C LEU A 48 9.30 32.32 -12.86
N ALA A 49 9.45 33.22 -11.87
CA ALA A 49 9.57 32.82 -10.47
C ALA A 49 8.33 32.05 -9.99
N ASP A 50 7.14 32.57 -10.23
CA ASP A 50 5.87 31.92 -9.88
C ASP A 50 5.73 30.55 -10.55
N LEU A 51 6.11 30.45 -11.84
CA LEU A 51 6.06 29.21 -12.60
C LEU A 51 7.02 28.16 -12.01
N TYR A 52 8.24 28.58 -11.68
CA TYR A 52 9.23 27.71 -11.05
C TYR A 52 8.72 27.18 -9.70
N GLU A 53 8.23 28.06 -8.83
CA GLU A 53 7.76 27.68 -7.49
C GLU A 53 6.57 26.72 -7.55
N GLN A 54 5.64 26.94 -8.48
CA GLN A 54 4.50 26.05 -8.71
C GLN A 54 4.95 24.68 -9.23
N ALA A 55 5.78 24.64 -10.26
CA ALA A 55 6.27 23.39 -10.84
C ALA A 55 7.10 22.59 -9.84
N TRP A 56 7.98 23.26 -9.08
CA TRP A 56 8.79 22.63 -8.05
C TRP A 56 7.93 22.05 -6.94
N SER A 57 6.97 22.84 -6.43
CA SER A 57 6.08 22.40 -5.34
C SER A 57 5.18 21.24 -5.74
N HIS A 58 4.70 21.25 -7.00
CA HIS A 58 3.92 20.15 -7.55
C HIS A 58 4.76 18.86 -7.60
N GLU A 59 5.95 18.94 -8.19
CA GLU A 59 6.84 17.78 -8.34
C GLU A 59 7.29 17.24 -6.97
N ALA A 60 7.61 18.13 -6.03
CA ALA A 60 7.97 17.75 -4.66
C ALA A 60 6.87 16.95 -3.97
N ARG A 61 5.59 17.31 -4.19
CA ARG A 61 4.45 16.55 -3.66
C ARG A 61 4.34 15.17 -4.30
N VAL A 62 4.50 15.09 -5.63
CA VAL A 62 4.49 13.80 -6.36
C VAL A 62 5.59 12.87 -5.84
N ILE A 63 6.80 13.37 -5.61
CA ILE A 63 7.91 12.57 -5.07
C ILE A 63 7.60 12.06 -3.66
N GLU A 64 6.98 12.89 -2.82
CA GLU A 64 6.61 12.47 -1.45
C GLU A 64 5.53 11.38 -1.50
N GLU A 65 4.51 11.54 -2.35
CA GLU A 65 3.50 10.51 -2.60
C GLU A 65 4.16 9.20 -3.12
N GLU A 66 5.06 9.27 -4.10
CA GLU A 66 5.83 8.12 -4.61
C GLU A 66 6.65 7.42 -3.48
N ARG A 67 7.22 8.20 -2.55
CA ARG A 67 7.99 7.68 -1.41
C ARG A 67 7.10 7.03 -0.36
N GLU A 68 5.96 7.63 -0.05
CA GLU A 68 4.97 7.05 0.86
C GLU A 68 4.44 5.72 0.30
N GLU A 69 4.09 5.69 -0.99
CA GLU A 69 3.67 4.48 -1.70
C GLU A 69 4.77 3.41 -1.67
N ALA A 70 6.03 3.77 -1.98
CA ALA A 70 7.15 2.83 -1.93
C ALA A 70 7.37 2.27 -0.51
N ALA A 71 7.24 3.12 0.53
CA ALA A 71 7.35 2.70 1.92
C ALA A 71 6.18 1.79 2.34
N GLU A 72 4.96 2.05 1.87
CA GLU A 72 3.81 1.15 2.05
C GLU A 72 4.03 -0.20 1.38
N HIS A 73 4.48 -0.20 0.12
CA HIS A 73 4.80 -1.42 -0.61
C HIS A 73 5.88 -2.24 0.12
N LEU A 74 6.93 -1.59 0.60
CA LEU A 74 7.98 -2.26 1.36
C LEU A 74 7.45 -2.86 2.68
N ARG A 75 6.62 -2.12 3.42
CA ARG A 75 5.97 -2.62 4.64
C ARG A 75 5.09 -3.84 4.36
N ARG A 76 4.29 -3.79 3.29
CA ARG A 76 3.43 -4.91 2.86
C ARG A 76 4.26 -6.14 2.50
N GLU A 77 5.34 -5.97 1.73
CA GLU A 77 6.24 -7.07 1.36
C GLU A 77 6.95 -7.68 2.58
N GLN A 78 7.41 -6.84 3.52
CA GLN A 78 8.01 -7.32 4.78
C GLN A 78 7.02 -8.10 5.63
N SER A 79 5.78 -7.60 5.78
CA SER A 79 4.71 -8.28 6.52
C SER A 79 4.37 -9.63 5.87
N LYS A 80 4.24 -9.66 4.54
CA LYS A 80 3.99 -10.89 3.78
C LYS A 80 5.14 -11.91 3.92
N ALA A 81 6.39 -11.45 3.87
CA ALA A 81 7.56 -12.31 4.07
C ALA A 81 7.60 -12.90 5.50
N TYR A 82 7.29 -12.08 6.50
CA TYR A 82 7.15 -12.52 7.88
C TYR A 82 6.06 -13.60 8.01
N ALA A 83 4.88 -13.36 7.44
CA ALA A 83 3.78 -14.33 7.44
C ALA A 83 4.16 -15.66 6.79
N ILE A 84 4.84 -15.63 5.63
CA ILE A 84 5.33 -16.85 4.97
C ILE A 84 6.25 -17.64 5.91
N ASN A 85 7.18 -16.98 6.58
CA ASN A 85 8.11 -17.65 7.50
C ASN A 85 7.39 -18.31 8.68
N CYS A 86 6.39 -17.65 9.26
CA CYS A 86 5.58 -18.21 10.34
C CYS A 86 4.74 -19.41 9.87
N ILE A 87 4.12 -19.32 8.69
CA ILE A 87 3.33 -20.42 8.11
C ILE A 87 4.20 -21.66 7.86
N GLU A 88 5.41 -21.48 7.34
CA GLU A 88 6.38 -22.58 7.11
C GLU A 88 6.77 -23.28 8.41
N ARG A 89 6.88 -22.51 9.50
CA ARG A 89 7.16 -23.04 10.85
C ARG A 89 5.93 -23.54 11.58
N ASN A 90 4.74 -23.45 10.96
CA ASN A 90 3.45 -23.74 11.59
C ASN A 90 3.19 -22.91 12.87
N ASP A 91 3.80 -21.73 12.97
CA ASP A 91 3.72 -20.83 14.13
C ASP A 91 2.59 -19.81 13.92
N TRP A 92 1.36 -20.31 13.96
CA TRP A 92 0.14 -19.50 13.79
C TRP A 92 -0.07 -18.51 14.93
N LYS A 93 0.44 -18.84 16.13
CA LYS A 93 0.34 -17.99 17.31
C LYS A 93 1.14 -16.69 17.13
N ALA A 94 2.30 -16.74 16.48
CA ALA A 94 3.07 -15.54 16.15
C ALA A 94 2.34 -14.59 15.19
N LEU A 95 1.34 -15.09 14.46
CA LEU A 95 0.47 -14.31 13.57
C LEU A 95 -0.83 -13.88 14.24
N ASP A 96 -1.01 -14.16 15.54
CA ASP A 96 -2.28 -13.98 16.26
C ASP A 96 -3.47 -14.70 15.59
N LEU A 97 -3.21 -15.80 14.87
CA LEU A 97 -4.21 -16.61 14.18
C LEU A 97 -4.43 -17.96 14.88
N PRO A 98 -5.64 -18.54 14.80
CA PRO A 98 -5.86 -19.91 15.26
C PRO A 98 -5.07 -20.89 14.39
N SER A 99 -4.76 -22.08 14.93
CA SER A 99 -4.21 -23.14 14.09
C SER A 99 -5.28 -23.70 13.15
N PRO A 100 -4.91 -24.24 11.97
CA PRO A 100 -5.85 -24.86 11.04
C PRO A 100 -6.67 -25.99 11.68
N GLU A 101 -6.07 -26.76 12.58
CA GLU A 101 -6.71 -27.86 13.31
C GLU A 101 -7.75 -27.33 14.29
N HIS A 102 -7.43 -26.23 14.99
CA HIS A 102 -8.37 -25.61 15.90
C HIS A 102 -9.57 -25.03 15.14
N LEU A 103 -9.33 -24.27 14.07
CA LEU A 103 -10.40 -23.71 13.24
C LEU A 103 -11.32 -24.81 12.68
N SER A 104 -10.72 -25.88 12.12
CA SER A 104 -11.46 -27.04 11.62
C SER A 104 -12.33 -27.68 12.70
N THR A 105 -11.78 -27.88 13.90
CA THR A 105 -12.49 -28.51 15.02
C THR A 105 -13.65 -27.66 15.51
N GLU A 106 -13.49 -26.34 15.60
CA GLU A 106 -14.55 -25.43 16.02
C GLU A 106 -15.71 -25.41 15.01
N LEU A 107 -15.39 -25.33 13.71
CA LEU A 107 -16.40 -25.36 12.64
C LEU A 107 -17.16 -26.70 12.60
N TYR A 108 -16.47 -27.83 12.71
CA TYR A 108 -17.15 -29.13 12.83
C TYR A 108 -18.00 -29.28 14.09
N ALA A 109 -17.67 -28.55 15.15
CA ALA A 109 -18.49 -28.49 16.36
C ALA A 109 -19.71 -27.56 16.24
N GLY A 110 -19.96 -26.97 15.06
CA GLY A 110 -21.02 -25.99 14.84
C GLY A 110 -20.77 -24.68 15.59
N ARG A 111 -19.50 -24.36 15.88
CA ARG A 111 -19.11 -23.11 16.55
C ARG A 111 -18.54 -22.15 15.52
N PRO A 112 -19.26 -21.06 15.21
CA PRO A 112 -18.76 -20.07 14.26
C PRO A 112 -17.56 -19.32 14.83
N MET A 113 -16.66 -18.89 13.96
CA MET A 113 -15.37 -18.31 14.32
C MET A 113 -15.16 -16.96 13.65
N ARG A 114 -14.55 -16.00 14.37
CA ARG A 114 -14.09 -14.74 13.78
C ARG A 114 -12.58 -14.76 13.63
N VAL A 115 -12.09 -14.51 12.42
CA VAL A 115 -10.66 -14.49 12.10
C VAL A 115 -10.37 -13.27 11.23
N ASP A 116 -9.59 -12.33 11.77
CA ASP A 116 -9.18 -11.11 11.07
C ASP A 116 -10.35 -10.39 10.35
N GLY A 117 -11.43 -10.15 11.10
CA GLY A 117 -12.65 -9.51 10.60
C GLY A 117 -13.58 -10.43 9.77
N HIS A 118 -13.12 -11.60 9.33
CA HIS A 118 -13.96 -12.57 8.63
C HIS A 118 -14.76 -13.40 9.63
N PHE A 119 -16.03 -13.67 9.33
CA PHE A 119 -16.87 -14.56 10.11
C PHE A 119 -17.04 -15.87 9.35
N LEU A 120 -16.72 -17.00 9.97
CA LEU A 120 -16.82 -18.32 9.36
C LEU A 120 -17.88 -19.14 10.09
N ASP A 121 -18.73 -19.81 9.32
CA ASP A 121 -19.72 -20.75 9.82
C ASP A 121 -19.79 -22.00 8.92
N TYR A 122 -20.14 -23.14 9.51
CA TYR A 122 -20.29 -24.40 8.77
C TYR A 122 -21.72 -24.90 8.89
N GLU A 123 -22.46 -24.79 7.79
CA GLU A 123 -23.87 -25.15 7.70
C GLU A 123 -24.14 -25.91 6.40
N ASP A 124 -25.00 -26.94 6.46
CA ASP A 124 -25.44 -27.72 5.30
C ASP A 124 -24.30 -28.28 4.41
N GLY A 125 -23.17 -28.62 5.03
CA GLY A 125 -22.01 -29.17 4.32
C GLY A 125 -21.16 -28.13 3.60
N ILE A 126 -21.39 -26.84 3.88
CA ILE A 126 -20.69 -25.71 3.26
C ILE A 126 -20.10 -24.82 4.35
N VAL A 127 -18.84 -24.40 4.18
CA VAL A 127 -18.24 -23.33 4.98
C VAL A 127 -18.58 -21.98 4.35
N TRP A 128 -19.47 -21.26 5.01
CA TRP A 128 -19.81 -19.88 4.71
C TRP A 128 -18.82 -18.93 5.37
N MET A 129 -18.59 -17.80 4.73
CA MET A 129 -17.67 -16.79 5.19
C MET A 129 -18.19 -15.40 4.84
N ASP A 130 -18.40 -14.57 5.86
CA ASP A 130 -18.57 -13.14 5.66
C ASP A 130 -17.22 -12.46 5.64
N ASN A 131 -16.97 -11.61 4.65
CA ASN A 131 -15.79 -10.76 4.66
C ASN A 131 -15.92 -9.64 5.71
N PRO A 132 -14.85 -8.87 5.99
CA PRO A 132 -14.89 -7.78 6.97
C PRO A 132 -15.92 -6.67 6.65
N TYR A 133 -16.46 -6.65 5.43
CA TYR A 133 -17.49 -5.71 4.98
C TYR A 133 -18.91 -6.31 5.06
N GLY A 134 -19.06 -7.52 5.59
CA GLY A 134 -20.35 -8.21 5.73
C GLY A 134 -20.89 -8.79 4.42
N VAL A 135 -20.04 -8.96 3.41
CA VAL A 135 -20.41 -9.66 2.17
C VAL A 135 -20.19 -11.14 2.37
N GLU A 136 -21.28 -11.89 2.31
CA GLU A 136 -21.30 -13.35 2.39
C GLU A 136 -20.64 -13.98 1.15
N GLY A 137 -19.87 -15.04 1.38
CA GLY A 137 -19.25 -15.85 0.37
C GLY A 137 -19.13 -17.30 0.80
N CYS A 138 -18.95 -18.19 -0.17
CA CYS A 138 -18.66 -19.60 0.08
C CYS A 138 -17.15 -19.81 0.06
N LEU A 139 -16.60 -20.35 1.15
CA LEU A 139 -15.19 -20.71 1.24
C LEU A 139 -14.92 -22.11 0.66
N GLY A 140 -15.85 -23.05 0.83
CA GLY A 140 -15.76 -24.42 0.34
C GLY A 140 -16.81 -25.34 0.97
N GLU A 141 -16.67 -26.65 0.75
CA GLU A 141 -17.55 -27.67 1.32
C GLU A 141 -17.23 -27.91 2.81
N GLU A 142 -16.46 -28.95 3.13
CA GLU A 142 -16.14 -29.31 4.51
C GLU A 142 -14.98 -28.46 5.07
N PRO A 143 -14.99 -28.11 6.38
CA PRO A 143 -13.93 -27.37 7.05
C PRO A 143 -12.71 -28.26 7.31
N THR A 144 -12.16 -28.86 6.27
CA THR A 144 -10.94 -29.67 6.34
C THR A 144 -9.77 -28.82 6.84
N ILE A 145 -8.80 -29.46 7.49
CA ILE A 145 -7.56 -28.79 7.92
C ILE A 145 -6.87 -28.11 6.72
N HIS A 146 -6.96 -28.72 5.53
CA HIS A 146 -6.42 -28.14 4.30
C HIS A 146 -7.12 -26.83 3.92
N LEU A 147 -8.46 -26.82 3.89
CA LEU A 147 -9.25 -25.63 3.58
C LEU A 147 -8.98 -24.52 4.60
N CYS A 148 -9.01 -24.86 5.89
CA CYS A 148 -8.71 -23.92 6.98
C CYS A 148 -7.30 -23.34 6.84
N ARG A 149 -6.30 -24.17 6.49
CA ARG A 149 -4.93 -23.72 6.25
C ARG A 149 -4.83 -22.78 5.05
N GLN A 150 -5.54 -23.07 3.96
CA GLN A 150 -5.57 -22.20 2.78
C GLN A 150 -6.15 -20.82 3.13
N PHE A 151 -7.28 -20.79 3.83
CA PHE A 151 -7.90 -19.58 4.32
C PHE A 151 -6.95 -18.76 5.19
N LEU A 152 -6.45 -19.35 6.28
CA LEU A 152 -5.55 -18.69 7.22
C LEU A 152 -4.25 -18.20 6.55
N SER A 153 -3.71 -18.97 5.59
CA SER A 153 -2.51 -18.58 4.85
C SER A 153 -2.73 -17.35 3.97
N ARG A 154 -3.95 -17.18 3.42
CA ARG A 154 -4.28 -16.01 2.61
C ARG A 154 -4.47 -14.79 3.49
N ILE A 155 -5.21 -14.93 4.59
CA ILE A 155 -5.40 -13.86 5.59
C ILE A 155 -4.05 -13.39 6.14
N ALA A 156 -3.20 -14.32 6.58
CA ALA A 156 -1.87 -14.01 7.10
C ALA A 156 -0.99 -13.20 6.14
N LYS A 157 -1.16 -13.40 4.82
CA LYS A 157 -0.41 -12.68 3.78
C LYS A 157 -1.02 -11.31 3.44
N GLY A 158 -2.02 -10.86 4.18
CA GLY A 158 -2.76 -9.63 3.96
C GLY A 158 -3.80 -9.71 2.84
N GLY A 159 -4.21 -10.91 2.44
CA GLY A 159 -5.26 -11.09 1.43
C GLY A 159 -6.64 -11.12 2.06
N ILE A 160 -7.63 -10.56 1.38
CA ILE A 160 -9.04 -10.59 1.77
C ILE A 160 -9.80 -11.57 0.85
N TYR A 161 -10.87 -12.17 1.35
CA TYR A 161 -11.85 -12.92 0.56
C TYR A 161 -13.10 -12.05 0.32
N GLY A 162 -13.68 -12.13 -0.88
CA GLY A 162 -14.82 -11.30 -1.27
C GLY A 162 -14.41 -9.93 -1.87
N PRO A 163 -15.37 -9.13 -2.34
CA PRO A 163 -15.11 -7.84 -2.96
C PRO A 163 -14.65 -6.81 -1.92
N GLU A 164 -13.70 -5.97 -2.32
CA GLU A 164 -13.35 -4.74 -1.63
C GLU A 164 -14.25 -3.61 -2.18
N PRO A 165 -14.79 -2.72 -1.33
CA PRO A 165 -15.68 -1.62 -1.73
C PRO A 165 -15.00 -0.56 -2.60
#